data_AF-A0A1G8J5H6-F1
#
_entry.id   AF-A0A1G8J5H6-F1
#
_cell.length_a   1.000
_cell.length_b   1.000
_cell.length_c   1.000
_cell.angle_alpha   90.00
_cell.angle_beta   90.00
_cell.angle_gamma   90.00
#
_symmetry.space_group_name_H-M   'P 1'
#
loop_
_entity.id
_entity.type
_entity.pdbx_description
1 polymer ?
#
loop_
_entity_poly.entity_id
_entity_poly.type
_entity_poly.pdbx_seq_one_letter_code
_entity_poly.pdbx_strand_id
1 'polypeptide(L)'
;MRLLLPVTFLLLLLFLTGCAENNSPSAGQAAANVISNVSAAPGSSNLPNATTGSDAPDSSIAPHTPVTGQMPVTMPPDFAFSVRFGITGKNEINTFNGTVTKDLVVKGTAQAELVLTDSELADIYARLRTINIYRELNLEPDTRNCVQTPFDEEHWQIRLDGEERSFYWDEENCEITADAKLMKELRSYIFELVKSRPAYLELPEAVGGYD
;
A
#
# COMPACT_ATOMS: atom_id res chain seq x y z
N MET A 1 7.64 -9.47 -63.53
CA MET A 1 6.87 -8.34 -62.96
C MET A 1 7.66 -7.81 -61.78
N ARG A 2 8.30 -6.65 -61.95
CA ARG A 2 8.91 -5.88 -60.86
C ARG A 2 7.78 -5.15 -60.14
N LEU A 3 7.79 -5.11 -58.81
CA LEU A 3 7.29 -3.95 -58.08
C LEU A 3 8.23 -3.68 -56.89
N LEU A 4 8.76 -2.47 -56.89
CA LEU A 4 9.66 -1.86 -55.92
C LEU A 4 8.84 -1.06 -54.90
N LEU A 5 9.14 -1.24 -53.59
CA LEU A 5 9.36 -0.26 -52.47
C LEU A 5 8.41 0.95 -52.27
N PRO A 6 8.29 1.59 -51.07
CA PRO A 6 9.35 1.88 -50.06
C PRO A 6 8.93 1.66 -48.57
N VAL A 7 9.80 1.49 -47.56
CA VAL A 7 10.84 2.33 -46.92
C VAL A 7 10.43 3.78 -46.66
N THR A 8 9.79 4.01 -45.51
CA THR A 8 9.83 5.32 -44.85
C THR A 8 9.91 5.15 -43.34
N PHE A 9 11.13 4.94 -42.88
CA PHE A 9 11.55 5.15 -41.50
C PHE A 9 11.76 6.67 -41.37
N LEU A 10 10.90 7.38 -40.63
CA LEU A 10 11.13 8.78 -40.30
C LEU A 10 11.01 9.01 -38.80
N LEU A 11 12.20 9.13 -38.23
CA LEU A 11 12.54 9.65 -36.92
C LEU A 11 12.05 11.10 -36.81
N LEU A 12 11.32 11.46 -35.75
CA LEU A 12 11.27 12.84 -35.27
C LEU A 12 11.34 12.84 -33.74
N LEU A 13 12.58 12.93 -33.25
CA LEU A 13 12.92 13.59 -31.99
C LEU A 13 12.53 15.07 -32.07
N LEU A 14 12.42 15.72 -30.89
CA LEU A 14 12.40 17.16 -30.56
C LEU A 14 11.06 17.53 -29.87
N PHE A 15 10.98 18.14 -28.68
CA PHE A 15 11.94 18.91 -27.88
C PHE A 15 11.70 18.68 -26.37
N LEU A 16 12.81 18.50 -25.64
CA LEU A 16 12.94 18.86 -24.23
C LEU A 16 13.10 20.38 -24.12
N THR A 17 12.23 21.02 -23.36
CA THR A 17 12.44 22.35 -22.74
C THR A 17 11.63 22.30 -21.44
N GLY A 18 12.16 22.35 -20.22
CA GLY A 18 13.35 23.08 -19.77
C GLY A 18 12.92 24.43 -19.21
N CYS A 19 12.41 24.46 -17.97
CA CYS A 19 12.45 25.63 -17.11
C CYS A 19 12.90 25.18 -15.71
N ALA A 20 14.20 25.32 -15.46
CA ALA A 20 14.76 25.56 -14.14
C ALA A 20 14.73 27.08 -13.87
N GLU A 21 15.16 27.47 -12.66
CA GLU A 21 15.38 28.84 -12.12
C GLU A 21 14.25 29.38 -11.21
N ASN A 22 14.46 29.85 -9.96
CA ASN A 22 15.68 30.19 -9.21
C ASN A 22 15.38 30.40 -7.69
N ASN A 23 16.37 29.99 -6.87
CA ASN A 23 16.95 30.66 -5.67
C ASN A 23 16.09 31.31 -4.56
N SER A 24 16.15 30.71 -3.34
CA SER A 24 16.72 31.20 -2.04
C SER A 24 16.95 32.71 -1.78
N PRO A 25 17.30 33.16 -0.54
CA PRO A 25 16.97 32.78 0.86
C PRO A 25 16.71 34.02 1.79
N SER A 26 16.36 33.83 3.07
CA SER A 26 16.48 34.81 4.18
C SER A 26 16.00 34.15 5.49
N ALA A 27 16.75 33.84 6.56
CA ALA A 27 17.74 34.54 7.40
C ALA A 27 17.15 35.46 8.51
N GLY A 28 17.45 35.11 9.78
CA GLY A 28 17.34 35.95 10.99
C GLY A 28 16.04 35.76 11.78
N GLN A 29 15.98 35.64 13.11
CA GLN A 29 16.82 36.11 14.23
C GLN A 29 16.55 35.16 15.43
N ALA A 30 17.56 34.62 16.15
CA ALA A 30 18.29 35.23 17.27
C ALA A 30 17.41 35.73 18.44
N ALA A 31 17.43 35.02 19.56
CA ALA A 31 17.37 35.60 20.90
C ALA A 31 17.93 34.60 21.93
N ALA A 32 19.09 34.95 22.48
CA ALA A 32 19.64 34.38 23.70
C ALA A 32 18.83 34.85 24.90
N ASN A 33 18.70 34.03 25.95
CA ASN A 33 18.79 34.60 27.29
C ASN A 33 19.37 33.60 28.30
N VAL A 34 20.37 34.13 29.01
CA VAL A 34 21.16 33.55 30.10
C VAL A 34 20.48 33.94 31.41
N ILE A 35 20.23 33.00 32.33
CA ILE A 35 20.38 33.28 33.78
C ILE A 35 20.92 32.03 34.47
N SER A 36 22.15 32.17 34.97
CA SER A 36 22.83 31.31 35.91
C SER A 36 22.14 31.30 37.27
N ASN A 37 22.19 30.17 38.00
CA ASN A 37 22.55 30.24 39.41
C ASN A 37 23.21 28.95 39.91
N VAL A 38 24.42 29.15 40.43
CA VAL A 38 25.28 28.21 41.13
C VAL A 38 24.95 28.30 42.63
N SER A 39 24.90 27.17 43.32
CA SER A 39 25.40 27.10 44.71
C SER A 39 25.89 25.69 45.00
N ALA A 40 27.13 25.62 45.48
CA ALA A 40 27.93 24.43 45.66
C ALA A 40 27.95 23.91 47.12
N ALA A 41 27.97 22.57 47.22
CA ALA A 41 28.89 21.73 48.02
C ALA A 41 28.77 21.68 49.56
N PRO A 42 29.50 20.78 50.27
CA PRO A 42 30.22 19.53 49.89
C PRO A 42 29.65 18.32 50.70
N GLY A 43 30.03 17.05 50.63
CA GLY A 43 31.14 16.25 50.11
C GLY A 43 31.28 15.05 51.06
N SER A 44 31.54 13.83 50.58
CA SER A 44 32.37 12.84 51.29
C SER A 44 32.59 11.59 50.44
N SER A 45 33.86 11.29 50.25
CA SER A 45 34.47 10.12 49.64
C SER A 45 34.26 8.83 50.43
N ASN A 46 34.11 7.69 49.74
CA ASN A 46 35.05 6.56 49.85
C ASN A 46 34.79 5.46 48.80
N LEU A 47 35.89 4.83 48.39
CA LEU A 47 36.11 3.85 47.33
C LEU A 47 35.98 2.40 47.87
N PRO A 48 36.28 1.35 47.06
CA PRO A 48 35.40 0.55 46.23
C PRO A 48 34.99 -0.80 46.88
N ASN A 49 33.99 -1.49 46.34
CA ASN A 49 33.89 -2.94 46.56
C ASN A 49 33.46 -3.67 45.29
N ALA A 50 34.30 -4.63 44.89
CA ALA A 50 34.00 -5.61 43.86
C ALA A 50 33.09 -6.68 44.46
N THR A 51 32.00 -7.03 43.78
CA THR A 51 31.34 -8.31 43.98
C THR A 51 30.75 -8.78 42.65
N THR A 52 31.30 -9.90 42.21
CA THR A 52 30.86 -10.77 41.15
C THR A 52 29.47 -11.32 41.49
N GLY A 53 28.51 -11.17 40.58
CA GLY A 53 27.16 -11.70 40.72
C GLY A 53 26.53 -11.85 39.35
N SER A 54 26.44 -13.10 38.90
CA SER A 54 25.77 -13.55 37.69
C SER A 54 24.26 -13.31 37.79
N ASP A 55 23.69 -12.52 36.90
CA ASP A 55 22.25 -12.56 36.61
C ASP A 55 22.02 -12.44 35.09
N ALA A 56 21.18 -13.34 34.60
CA ALA A 56 20.83 -13.56 33.20
C ALA A 56 20.17 -12.34 32.53
N PRO A 57 20.17 -12.23 31.19
CA PRO A 57 19.39 -11.21 30.51
C PRO A 57 17.89 -11.53 30.64
N ASP A 58 17.19 -10.66 31.35
CA ASP A 58 15.73 -10.58 31.46
C ASP A 58 15.10 -10.40 30.05
N SER A 59 14.73 -11.52 29.44
CA SER A 59 13.85 -11.59 28.28
C SER A 59 12.41 -11.41 28.75
N SER A 60 12.03 -10.17 29.04
CA SER A 60 10.64 -9.77 29.27
C SER A 60 10.23 -8.75 28.21
N ILE A 61 10.01 -9.24 26.99
CA ILE A 61 9.14 -8.57 26.04
C ILE A 61 7.73 -8.86 26.53
N ALA A 62 7.15 -7.91 27.27
CA ALA A 62 5.74 -7.96 27.62
C ALA A 62 4.89 -8.08 26.34
N PRO A 63 3.83 -8.91 26.34
CA PRO A 63 2.91 -8.99 25.22
C PRO A 63 2.26 -7.62 25.03
N HIS A 64 2.46 -7.05 23.84
CA HIS A 64 1.76 -5.86 23.37
C HIS A 64 0.27 -6.22 23.39
N THR A 65 -0.45 -5.71 24.39
CA THR A 65 -1.89 -5.88 24.44
C THR A 65 -2.46 -4.96 23.35
N PRO A 66 -3.15 -5.49 22.33
CA PRO A 66 -3.73 -4.65 21.29
C PRO A 66 -4.70 -3.66 21.94
N VAL A 67 -4.49 -2.37 21.69
CA VAL A 67 -5.48 -1.34 22.02
C VAL A 67 -6.70 -1.65 21.16
N THR A 68 -7.77 -2.14 21.79
CA THR A 68 -9.01 -2.50 21.11
C THR A 68 -9.49 -1.37 20.20
N GLY A 69 -9.63 -1.68 18.90
CA GLY A 69 -10.15 -0.75 17.89
C GLY A 69 -9.11 -0.05 17.02
N GLN A 70 -7.81 -0.35 17.16
CA GLN A 70 -6.77 0.18 16.27
C GLN A 70 -5.88 -0.93 15.73
N MET A 71 -5.57 -0.85 14.43
CA MET A 71 -4.60 -1.75 13.80
C MET A 71 -3.21 -1.63 14.47
N PRO A 72 -2.44 -2.73 14.59
CA PRO A 72 -1.08 -2.69 15.14
C PRO A 72 -0.21 -1.59 14.51
N VAL A 73 0.75 -1.04 15.25
CA VAL A 73 1.63 0.01 14.70
C VAL A 73 2.62 -0.59 13.70
N THR A 74 3.13 -1.77 14.01
CA THR A 74 4.06 -2.55 13.20
C THR A 74 3.30 -3.57 12.37
N MET A 75 3.70 -3.79 11.12
CA MET A 75 3.13 -4.82 10.25
C MET A 75 3.27 -6.20 10.90
N PRO A 76 2.17 -6.91 11.17
CA PRO A 76 2.21 -8.26 11.71
C PRO A 76 2.90 -9.23 10.73
N PRO A 77 3.63 -10.24 11.22
CA PRO A 77 4.34 -11.20 10.37
C PRO A 77 3.39 -12.08 9.53
N ASP A 78 2.13 -12.20 9.93
CA ASP A 78 1.09 -12.95 9.23
C ASP A 78 0.30 -12.10 8.21
N PHE A 79 0.66 -10.81 8.05
CA PHE A 79 -0.01 -9.90 7.13
C PHE A 79 -0.03 -10.46 5.71
N ALA A 80 -1.24 -10.66 5.20
CA ALA A 80 -1.47 -11.09 3.84
C ALA A 80 -2.83 -10.56 3.39
N PHE A 81 -3.01 -10.43 2.08
CA PHE A 81 -4.27 -10.02 1.48
C PHE A 81 -4.47 -10.65 0.10
N SER A 82 -5.73 -10.74 -0.30
CA SER A 82 -6.16 -10.88 -1.67
C SER A 82 -7.21 -9.82 -2.00
N VAL A 83 -7.20 -9.37 -3.25
CA VAL A 83 -8.27 -8.53 -3.79
C VAL A 83 -8.65 -9.03 -5.18
N ARG A 84 -9.92 -9.40 -5.33
CA ARG A 84 -10.54 -9.66 -6.63
C ARG A 84 -11.30 -8.43 -7.09
N PHE A 85 -11.15 -8.06 -8.37
CA PHE A 85 -11.71 -6.80 -8.84
C PHE A 85 -12.05 -6.78 -10.33
N GLY A 86 -12.79 -5.75 -10.72
CA GLY A 86 -13.25 -5.48 -12.08
C GLY A 86 -14.57 -6.17 -12.39
N ILE A 87 -15.04 -6.05 -13.63
CA ILE A 87 -16.26 -6.70 -14.09
C ILE A 87 -16.15 -8.23 -13.90
N THR A 88 -17.09 -8.81 -13.14
CA THR A 88 -17.10 -10.22 -12.69
C THR A 88 -15.97 -10.66 -11.72
N GLY A 89 -15.16 -9.72 -11.23
CA GLY A 89 -14.15 -9.99 -10.20
C GLY A 89 -13.11 -11.05 -10.60
N LYS A 90 -12.75 -11.14 -11.88
CA LYS A 90 -11.80 -12.14 -12.41
C LYS A 90 -10.34 -11.72 -12.32
N ASN A 91 -10.05 -10.43 -12.18
CA ASN A 91 -8.70 -10.01 -11.83
C ASN A 91 -8.50 -10.31 -10.35
N GLU A 92 -7.29 -10.77 -9.98
CA GLU A 92 -6.94 -11.04 -8.59
C GLU A 92 -5.49 -10.69 -8.33
N ILE A 93 -5.23 -10.03 -7.20
CA ILE A 93 -3.90 -9.91 -6.61
C ILE A 93 -3.94 -10.69 -5.32
N ASN A 94 -3.12 -11.72 -5.17
CA ASN A 94 -3.19 -12.66 -4.04
C ASN A 94 -1.81 -12.89 -3.43
N THR A 95 -1.58 -12.33 -2.24
CA THR A 95 -0.31 -12.50 -1.50
C THR A 95 -0.28 -13.73 -0.61
N PHE A 96 -1.43 -14.37 -0.34
CA PHE A 96 -1.46 -15.67 0.35
C PHE A 96 -0.75 -16.75 -0.47
N ASN A 97 -0.96 -16.72 -1.79
CA ASN A 97 -0.40 -17.69 -2.73
C ASN A 97 0.74 -17.11 -3.58
N GLY A 98 1.01 -15.80 -3.48
CA GLY A 98 2.04 -15.14 -4.28
C GLY A 98 1.71 -15.12 -5.78
N THR A 99 0.46 -14.81 -6.14
CA THR A 99 0.01 -14.81 -7.53
C THR A 99 -0.75 -13.55 -7.93
N VAL A 100 -0.74 -13.26 -9.23
CA VAL A 100 -1.64 -12.30 -9.87
C VAL A 100 -2.39 -12.98 -11.01
N THR A 101 -3.70 -12.81 -11.04
CA THR A 101 -4.60 -13.26 -12.10
C THR A 101 -5.06 -12.06 -12.93
N LYS A 102 -4.85 -12.12 -14.24
CA LYS A 102 -5.36 -11.16 -15.24
C LYS A 102 -6.60 -11.74 -15.91
N ASP A 103 -7.68 -10.96 -15.93
CA ASP A 103 -8.85 -11.27 -16.73
C ASP A 103 -8.53 -11.02 -18.22
N LEU A 104 -8.74 -12.05 -19.04
CA LEU A 104 -8.59 -11.99 -20.49
C LEU A 104 -9.95 -11.92 -21.21
N VAL A 105 -11.03 -11.67 -20.46
CA VAL A 105 -12.41 -11.52 -20.93
C VAL A 105 -12.87 -12.80 -21.64
N VAL A 106 -12.92 -12.81 -22.98
CA VAL A 106 -13.40 -13.98 -23.74
C VAL A 106 -12.40 -15.14 -23.75
N LYS A 107 -11.15 -14.88 -23.34
CA LYS A 107 -10.08 -15.89 -23.26
C LYS A 107 -9.91 -16.49 -21.86
N GLY A 108 -10.80 -16.17 -20.92
CA GLY A 108 -10.73 -16.66 -19.55
C GLY A 108 -9.75 -15.84 -18.71
N THR A 109 -8.87 -16.49 -17.97
CA THR A 109 -7.88 -15.84 -17.09
C THR A 109 -6.49 -16.38 -17.35
N ALA A 110 -5.47 -15.56 -17.12
CA ALA A 110 -4.08 -16.00 -17.03
C ALA A 110 -3.47 -15.59 -15.70
N GLN A 111 -2.48 -16.34 -15.22
CA GLN A 111 -1.88 -16.13 -13.91
C GLN A 111 -0.35 -16.08 -14.03
N ALA A 112 0.27 -15.22 -13.22
CA ALA A 112 1.70 -15.12 -13.04
C ALA A 112 2.07 -15.14 -11.55
N GLU A 113 3.33 -15.45 -11.27
CA GLU A 113 3.91 -15.26 -9.94
C GLU A 113 3.94 -13.79 -9.57
N LEU A 114 3.64 -13.48 -8.31
CA LEU A 114 3.68 -12.16 -7.72
C LEU A 114 4.65 -12.15 -6.55
N VAL A 115 5.69 -11.32 -6.68
CA VAL A 115 6.61 -11.01 -5.60
C VAL A 115 6.53 -9.51 -5.30
N LEU A 116 6.00 -9.19 -4.12
CA LEU A 116 6.08 -7.86 -3.52
C LEU A 116 7.27 -7.82 -2.57
N THR A 117 8.01 -6.73 -2.58
CA THR A 117 9.10 -6.48 -1.65
C THR A 117 8.55 -6.16 -0.26
N ASP A 118 9.37 -6.34 0.77
CA ASP A 118 9.01 -5.99 2.15
C ASP A 118 8.60 -4.52 2.29
N SER A 119 9.25 -3.62 1.54
CA SER A 119 8.92 -2.19 1.53
C SER A 119 7.54 -1.93 0.93
N GLU A 120 7.19 -2.60 -0.17
CA GLU A 120 5.87 -2.44 -0.80
C GLU A 120 4.77 -3.01 0.10
N LEU A 121 4.99 -4.16 0.74
CA LEU A 121 4.05 -4.72 1.72
C LEU A 121 3.87 -3.77 2.92
N ALA A 122 4.96 -3.20 3.44
CA ALA A 122 4.91 -2.23 4.53
C ALA A 122 4.13 -0.95 4.14
N ASP A 123 4.32 -0.45 2.91
CA ASP A 123 3.59 0.71 2.40
C ASP A 123 2.09 0.44 2.23
N ILE A 124 1.73 -0.76 1.72
CA ILE A 124 0.33 -1.21 1.61
C ILE A 124 -0.29 -1.29 3.00
N TYR A 125 0.41 -1.91 3.94
CA TYR A 125 -0.03 -2.02 5.33
C TYR A 125 -0.25 -0.64 5.97
N ALA A 126 0.66 0.32 5.78
CA ALA A 126 0.52 1.68 6.29
C ALA A 126 -0.71 2.41 5.72
N ARG A 127 -1.06 2.16 4.45
CA ARG A 127 -2.28 2.70 3.83
C ARG A 127 -3.53 2.08 4.42
N LEU A 128 -3.57 0.76 4.64
CA LEU A 128 -4.68 0.10 5.33
C LEU A 128 -4.87 0.66 6.75
N ARG A 129 -3.76 0.91 7.47
CA ARG A 129 -3.80 1.60 8.77
C ARG A 129 -4.40 3.00 8.71
N THR A 130 -4.08 3.74 7.65
CA THR A 130 -4.64 5.09 7.42
C THR A 130 -6.14 5.04 7.16
N ILE A 131 -6.62 4.03 6.43
CA ILE A 131 -8.06 3.78 6.20
C ILE A 131 -8.75 3.32 7.50
N ASN A 132 -7.97 2.70 8.40
CA ASN A 132 -8.40 2.09 9.65
C ASN A 132 -9.42 0.97 9.43
N ILE A 133 -9.02 -0.10 8.74
CA ILE A 133 -9.90 -1.26 8.43
C ILE A 133 -10.37 -2.07 9.65
N TYR A 134 -9.98 -1.68 10.88
CA TYR A 134 -10.51 -2.25 12.12
C TYR A 134 -11.86 -1.65 12.53
N ARG A 135 -12.19 -0.46 12.02
CA ARG A 135 -13.54 0.11 12.18
C ARG A 135 -14.50 -0.52 11.17
N GLU A 136 -15.79 -0.33 11.41
CA GLU A 136 -16.82 -0.61 10.41
C GLU A 136 -16.69 0.37 9.23
N LEU A 137 -16.49 -0.17 8.03
CA LEU A 137 -16.42 0.61 6.80
C LEU A 137 -17.83 0.72 6.21
N ASN A 138 -18.25 1.92 5.85
CA ASN A 138 -19.47 2.11 5.09
C ASN A 138 -19.16 1.90 3.61
N LEU A 139 -19.45 0.73 3.04
CA LEU A 139 -19.04 0.35 1.67
C LEU A 139 -20.15 0.41 0.63
N GLU A 140 -21.41 0.57 1.05
CA GLU A 140 -22.55 0.64 0.14
C GLU A 140 -23.22 2.01 0.24
N PRO A 141 -23.66 2.60 -0.89
CA PRO A 141 -24.39 3.86 -0.84
C PRO A 141 -25.78 3.65 -0.21
N ASP A 142 -26.24 4.65 0.55
CA ASP A 142 -27.59 4.66 1.14
C ASP A 142 -28.68 4.73 0.05
N THR A 143 -28.36 5.35 -1.09
CA THR A 143 -29.26 5.55 -2.22
C THR A 143 -28.94 4.63 -3.38
N ARG A 144 -29.96 3.91 -3.85
CA ARG A 144 -29.91 2.96 -4.97
C ARG A 144 -30.88 3.38 -6.07
N ASN A 145 -30.64 4.55 -6.65
CA ASN A 145 -31.50 5.17 -7.67
C ASN A 145 -30.98 5.01 -9.10
N CYS A 146 -29.81 4.38 -9.26
CA CYS A 146 -29.17 4.07 -10.52
C CYS A 146 -28.89 2.57 -10.58
N VAL A 147 -28.91 2.00 -11.79
CA VAL A 147 -28.47 0.63 -12.05
C VAL A 147 -27.71 0.66 -13.37
N GLN A 148 -26.48 0.17 -13.36
CA GLN A 148 -25.65 0.01 -14.56
C GLN A 148 -25.24 -1.45 -14.75
N THR A 149 -25.11 -1.87 -16.01
CA THR A 149 -24.57 -3.18 -16.39
C THR A 149 -23.74 -2.99 -17.67
N PRO A 150 -22.51 -3.52 -17.74
CA PRO A 150 -21.80 -4.21 -16.66
C PRO A 150 -21.39 -3.24 -15.53
N PHE A 151 -21.08 -3.80 -14.35
CA PHE A 151 -20.55 -3.05 -13.22
C PHE A 151 -19.28 -3.71 -12.69
N ASP A 152 -18.43 -2.91 -12.06
CA ASP A 152 -17.27 -3.40 -11.33
C ASP A 152 -17.67 -3.89 -9.93
N GLU A 153 -17.01 -4.94 -9.48
CA GLU A 153 -17.10 -5.45 -8.12
C GLU A 153 -15.70 -5.54 -7.49
N GLU A 154 -15.63 -5.45 -6.17
CA GLU A 154 -14.40 -5.51 -5.39
C GLU A 154 -14.61 -6.49 -4.22
N HIS A 155 -13.71 -7.47 -4.07
CA HIS A 155 -13.74 -8.47 -3.00
C HIS A 155 -12.38 -8.53 -2.33
N TRP A 156 -12.28 -8.01 -1.13
CA TRP A 156 -11.07 -8.04 -0.33
C TRP A 156 -11.12 -9.16 0.71
N GLN A 157 -9.99 -9.82 0.90
CA GLN A 157 -9.71 -10.65 2.07
C GLN A 157 -8.36 -10.20 2.63
N ILE A 158 -8.29 -9.91 3.93
CA ILE A 158 -7.09 -9.39 4.58
C ILE A 158 -6.89 -10.16 5.87
N ARG A 159 -5.73 -10.77 6.01
CA ARG A 159 -5.25 -11.38 7.25
C ARG A 159 -4.27 -10.45 7.93
N LEU A 160 -4.49 -10.17 9.20
CA LEU A 160 -3.51 -9.54 10.09
C LEU A 160 -3.82 -9.86 11.55
N ASP A 161 -2.79 -9.98 12.37
CA ASP A 161 -2.94 -10.13 13.83
C ASP A 161 -3.76 -11.38 14.22
N GLY A 162 -3.64 -12.45 13.43
CA GLY A 162 -4.39 -13.69 13.59
C GLY A 162 -5.88 -13.62 13.19
N GLU A 163 -6.35 -12.47 12.70
CA GLU A 163 -7.73 -12.28 12.23
C GLU A 163 -7.79 -12.19 10.70
N GLU A 164 -8.87 -12.71 10.12
CA GLU A 164 -9.22 -12.49 8.72
C GLU A 164 -10.45 -11.57 8.62
N ARG A 165 -10.35 -10.58 7.73
CA ARG A 165 -11.41 -9.60 7.46
C ARG A 165 -11.72 -9.59 5.97
N SER A 166 -13.01 -9.55 5.66
CA SER A 166 -13.49 -9.54 4.28
C SER A 166 -14.33 -8.29 4.02
N PHE A 167 -14.14 -7.68 2.86
CA PHE A 167 -14.91 -6.52 2.40
C PHE A 167 -15.42 -6.78 1.00
N TYR A 168 -16.65 -6.35 0.73
CA TYR A 168 -17.29 -6.45 -0.57
C TYR A 168 -18.06 -5.18 -0.87
N TRP A 169 -17.98 -4.71 -2.11
CA TRP A 169 -18.92 -3.75 -2.69
C TRP A 169 -18.90 -3.87 -4.21
N ASP A 170 -19.93 -3.32 -4.84
CA ASP A 170 -20.04 -3.19 -6.28
C ASP A 170 -20.46 -1.77 -6.67
N GLU A 171 -20.33 -1.48 -7.97
CA GLU A 171 -20.69 -0.19 -8.55
C GLU A 171 -21.97 -0.27 -9.38
N GLU A 172 -22.84 -1.25 -9.12
CA GLU A 172 -24.13 -1.37 -9.82
C GLU A 172 -24.96 -0.08 -9.66
N ASN A 173 -24.88 0.53 -8.48
CA ASN A 173 -25.66 1.70 -8.12
C ASN A 173 -25.03 3.04 -8.54
N CYS A 174 -24.01 3.02 -9.40
CA CYS A 174 -23.31 4.17 -10.00
C CYS A 174 -22.57 5.11 -9.01
N GLU A 175 -22.96 5.12 -7.75
CA GLU A 175 -22.30 5.82 -6.65
C GLU A 175 -21.51 4.84 -5.78
N ILE A 176 -20.39 5.31 -5.24
CA ILE A 176 -19.61 4.61 -4.22
C ILE A 176 -19.41 5.52 -3.01
N THR A 177 -19.30 4.91 -1.83
CA THR A 177 -19.06 5.65 -0.59
C THR A 177 -17.62 6.19 -0.51
N ALA A 178 -17.36 7.05 0.47
CA ALA A 178 -16.02 7.54 0.75
C ALA A 178 -15.05 6.40 1.14
N ASP A 179 -15.51 5.41 1.92
CA ASP A 179 -14.66 4.28 2.33
C ASP A 179 -14.37 3.34 1.16
N ALA A 180 -15.38 3.04 0.33
CA ALA A 180 -15.21 2.24 -0.88
C ALA A 180 -14.21 2.92 -1.84
N LYS A 181 -14.28 4.24 -1.97
CA LYS A 181 -13.31 5.02 -2.76
C LYS A 181 -11.88 4.88 -2.24
N LEU A 182 -11.65 5.00 -0.93
CA LEU A 182 -10.32 4.82 -0.32
C LEU A 182 -9.76 3.41 -0.57
N MET A 183 -10.61 2.38 -0.44
CA MET A 183 -10.22 1.00 -0.71
C MET A 183 -9.92 0.77 -2.20
N LYS A 184 -10.73 1.33 -3.11
CA LYS A 184 -10.50 1.29 -4.57
C LYS A 184 -9.21 2.02 -4.97
N GLU A 185 -8.90 3.15 -4.34
CA GLU A 185 -7.64 3.88 -4.54
C GLU A 185 -6.44 3.05 -4.06
N LEU A 186 -6.55 2.36 -2.92
CA LEU A 186 -5.53 1.42 -2.47
C LEU A 186 -5.35 0.27 -3.47
N ARG A 187 -6.43 -0.37 -3.94
CA ARG A 187 -6.34 -1.40 -4.98
C ARG A 187 -5.65 -0.86 -6.24
N SER A 188 -6.00 0.36 -6.67
CA SER A 188 -5.39 1.01 -7.84
C SER A 188 -3.88 1.13 -7.68
N TYR A 189 -3.43 1.60 -6.52
CA TYR A 189 -2.02 1.72 -6.21
C TYR A 189 -1.30 0.36 -6.26
N ILE A 190 -1.86 -0.68 -5.62
CA ILE A 190 -1.26 -2.03 -5.64
C ILE A 190 -1.21 -2.57 -7.06
N PHE A 191 -2.26 -2.37 -7.85
CA PHE A 191 -2.31 -2.86 -9.22
C PHE A 191 -1.29 -2.18 -10.13
N GLU A 192 -0.98 -0.89 -9.93
CA GLU A 192 0.11 -0.24 -10.66
C GLU A 192 1.49 -0.80 -10.30
N LEU A 193 1.72 -1.17 -9.02
CA LEU A 193 2.94 -1.92 -8.65
C LEU A 193 3.02 -3.25 -9.42
N VAL A 194 1.92 -3.99 -9.46
CA VAL A 194 1.83 -5.30 -10.11
C VAL A 194 2.01 -5.20 -11.63
N LYS A 195 1.37 -4.22 -12.28
CA LYS A 195 1.47 -3.99 -13.74
C LYS A 195 2.88 -3.64 -14.20
N SER A 196 3.71 -3.09 -13.32
CA SER A 196 5.11 -2.80 -13.62
C SER A 196 6.02 -4.03 -13.60
N ARG A 197 5.53 -5.18 -13.12
CA ARG A 197 6.34 -6.39 -12.96
C ARG A 197 6.53 -7.13 -14.30
N PRO A 198 7.74 -7.63 -14.60
CA PRO A 198 8.00 -8.42 -15.80
C PRO A 198 7.03 -9.60 -15.97
N ALA A 199 6.79 -10.36 -14.89
CA ALA A 199 5.90 -11.53 -14.94
C ALA A 199 4.45 -11.19 -15.32
N TYR A 200 3.95 -10.00 -14.93
CA TYR A 200 2.63 -9.54 -15.33
C TYR A 200 2.61 -9.06 -16.79
N LEU A 201 3.67 -8.38 -17.23
CA LEU A 201 3.80 -7.89 -18.61
C LEU A 201 3.90 -9.02 -19.64
N GLU A 202 4.34 -10.21 -19.22
CA GLU A 202 4.38 -11.41 -20.07
C GLU A 202 3.01 -12.09 -20.23
N LEU A 203 2.00 -11.70 -19.43
CA LEU A 203 0.65 -12.24 -19.57
C LEU A 203 0.01 -11.80 -20.89
N PRO A 204 -0.80 -12.66 -21.54
CA PRO A 204 -1.50 -12.31 -22.77
C PRO A 204 -2.33 -11.03 -22.64
N GLU A 205 -2.55 -10.34 -23.75
CA GLU A 205 -3.51 -9.25 -23.78
C GLU A 205 -4.95 -9.74 -23.68
N ALA A 206 -5.78 -8.95 -23.01
CA ALA A 206 -7.21 -9.20 -22.95
C ALA A 206 -7.84 -9.00 -24.34
N VAL A 207 -8.86 -9.79 -24.66
CA VAL A 207 -9.55 -9.72 -25.96
C VAL A 207 -11.05 -9.65 -25.73
N GLY A 208 -11.70 -8.67 -26.37
CA GLY A 208 -13.14 -8.44 -26.24
C GLY A 208 -13.47 -7.39 -25.18
N GLY A 209 -14.73 -7.38 -24.77
CA GLY A 209 -15.27 -6.48 -23.74
C GLY A 209 -16.48 -7.12 -23.07
N TYR A 210 -17.06 -6.37 -22.13
CA TYR A 210 -18.30 -6.73 -21.44
C TYR A 210 -19.44 -5.91 -22.04
N ASP A 211 -20.59 -6.56 -22.27
CA ASP A 211 -21.82 -5.97 -22.80
C ASP A 211 -22.82 -5.66 -21.68
#